data_AF-A0A931BG93-F1
#
_entry.id   AF-A0A931BG93-F1
#
_cell.length_a   1.000
_cell.length_b   1.000
_cell.length_c   1.000
_cell.angle_alpha   90.00
_cell.angle_beta   90.00
_cell.angle_gamma   90.00
#
_symmetry.space_group_name_H-M   'P 1'
#
loop_
_entity.id
_entity.type
_entity.pdbx_description
1 polymer ?
#
loop_
_entity_poly.entity_id
_entity_poly.type
_entity_poly.pdbx_seq_one_letter_code
_entity_poly.pdbx_strand_id
1 'polypeptide(L)' 'MTIEDLQDICLRLPGTTEDLKWGVHLCFSVGGKMYLGTSRSNNSS' A
#
# COMPACT_ATOMS: atom_id res chain seq x y z
N MET A 1 10.55 -3.38 -7.83
CA MET A 1 9.57 -3.54 -6.76
C MET A 1 8.21 -3.19 -7.33
N THR A 2 7.31 -4.15 -7.39
CA THR A 2 5.93 -3.96 -7.88
C THR A 2 5.00 -3.61 -6.72
N ILE A 3 3.72 -3.35 -7.01
CA ILE A 3 2.71 -3.15 -5.97
C ILE A 3 2.53 -4.43 -5.16
N GLU A 4 2.57 -5.58 -5.83
CA GLU A 4 2.42 -6.90 -5.24
C GLU A 4 3.57 -7.19 -4.27
N ASP A 5 4.82 -6.85 -4.64
CA ASP A 5 5.96 -6.94 -3.72
C ASP A 5 5.73 -6.11 -2.44
N LEU A 6 5.19 -4.90 -2.57
CA LEU A 6 4.91 -4.02 -1.43
C LEU A 6 3.82 -4.59 -0.53
N GLN A 7 2.76 -5.15 -1.11
CA GLN A 7 1.69 -5.82 -0.37
C GLN A 7 2.23 -7.00 0.43
N ASP A 8 2.98 -7.90 -0.21
CA ASP A 8 3.57 -9.06 0.45
C ASP A 8 4.49 -8.68 1.62
N ILE A 9 5.29 -7.61 1.45
CA ILE A 9 6.19 -7.15 2.52
C ILE A 9 5.41 -6.46 3.64
N CYS A 10 4.47 -5.57 3.31
CA CYS A 10 3.74 -4.79 4.30
C CYS A 10 2.77 -5.63 5.12
N LEU A 11 2.08 -6.58 4.48
CA LEU A 11 1.11 -7.47 5.14
C LEU A 11 1.77 -8.49 6.08
N ARG A 12 3.09 -8.69 5.99
CA ARG A 12 3.86 -9.48 6.96
C ARG A 12 4.08 -8.75 8.29
N LEU A 13 3.91 -7.44 8.33
CA LEU A 13 4.06 -6.68 9.58
C LEU A 13 2.77 -6.80 10.42
N PRO A 14 2.86 -7.21 11.69
CA PRO A 14 1.70 -7.40 12.55
C PRO A 14 0.87 -6.11 12.68
N GLY A 15 -0.43 -6.21 12.44
CA GLY A 15 -1.36 -5.09 12.55
C GLY A 15 -1.32 -4.11 11.37
N THR A 16 -0.64 -4.45 10.28
CA THR A 16 -0.77 -3.69 9.02
C THR A 16 -2.17 -3.82 8.46
N THR A 17 -2.67 -2.69 7.98
CA THR A 17 -3.90 -2.54 7.20
C THR A 17 -3.57 -1.86 5.88
N GLU A 18 -4.29 -2.23 4.84
CA GLU A 18 -4.18 -1.68 3.49
C GLU A 18 -5.43 -0.86 3.18
N ASP A 19 -5.25 0.36 2.69
CA ASP A 19 -6.34 1.28 2.30
C ASP A 19 -6.06 1.89 0.93
N LEU A 20 -7.09 2.05 0.10
CA LEU A 20 -7.04 2.91 -1.08
C LEU A 20 -7.43 4.34 -0.71
N LYS A 21 -6.51 5.29 -0.85
CA LYS A 21 -6.73 6.72 -0.55
C LYS A 21 -6.52 7.57 -1.79
N TRP A 22 -7.18 8.74 -1.81
CA TRP A 22 -7.02 9.75 -2.86
C TRP A 22 -7.15 9.21 -4.30
N GLY A 23 -8.07 8.26 -4.49
CA GLY A 23 -8.42 7.67 -5.79
C GLY A 23 -7.50 6.54 -6.25
N VAL A 24 -6.18 6.70 -6.18
CA VAL A 24 -5.22 5.75 -6.78
C VAL A 24 -4.03 5.38 -5.88
N HIS A 25 -3.98 5.90 -4.66
CA HIS A 25 -2.89 5.62 -3.75
C HIS A 25 -3.20 4.42 -2.88
N LEU A 26 -2.31 3.43 -2.92
CA LEU A 26 -2.29 2.33 -1.98
C LEU A 26 -1.51 2.77 -0.74
N CYS A 27 -2.17 2.75 0.41
CA CYS A 27 -1.63 3.19 1.68
C CYS A 27 -1.61 2.04 2.68
N PHE A 28 -0.51 1.92 3.43
CA PHE A 28 -0.37 0.95 4.51
C PHE A 28 -0.22 1.65 5.85
N SER A 29 -0.94 1.15 6.85
CA SER A 29 -1.02 1.74 8.18
C SER A 29 -0.90 0.68 9.28
N VAL A 30 -0.31 1.04 10.42
CA VAL A 30 -0.33 0.24 11.66
C VAL A 30 -0.99 1.07 12.76
N GLY A 31 -2.00 0.50 13.44
CA GLY A 31 -2.72 1.22 14.50
C GLY A 31 -3.33 2.55 14.02
N GLY A 32 -3.79 2.61 12.77
CA GLY A 32 -4.38 3.81 12.17
C GLY A 32 -3.38 4.88 11.70
N LYS A 33 -2.07 4.66 11.82
CA LYS A 33 -1.03 5.59 11.34
C LYS A 33 -0.38 5.06 10.05
N MET A 34 -0.43 5.87 9.00
CA MET A 34 0.15 5.53 7.69
C MET A 34 1.68 5.60 7.74
N TYR A 35 2.36 4.61 7.18
CA TYR A 35 3.83 4.57 7.07
C TYR A 35 4.32 4.39 5.63
N LEU A 36 3.46 3.90 4.73
CA LEU A 36 3.76 3.78 3.30
C LEU A 36 2.55 4.26 2.49
N GLY A 37 2.81 5.04 1.46
CA GLY A 37 1.82 5.42 0.45
C GLY A 37 2.48 5.37 -0.92
N THR A 38 1.88 4.65 -1.87
CA THR A 38 2.38 4.52 -3.24
C THR A 38 1.26 4.73 -4.24
N SER A 39 1.56 5.32 -5.39
CA SER A 39 0.58 5.46 -6.47
C SER A 39 0.58 4.21 -7.33
N ARG A 40 -0.59 3.62 -7.56
CA ARG A 40 -0.74 2.56 -8.55
C ARG A 40 -0.73 3.20 -9.93
N SER A 41 0.46 3.34 -10.51
CA SER A 41 0.60 3.77 -11.91
C SER A 41 0.09 2.64 -12.80
N ASN A 42 -1.12 2.82 -13.34
CA ASN A 42 -1.68 1.91 -14.32
C ASN A 42 -0.95 2.16 -15.65
N ASN A 43 0.20 1.50 -15.88
CA ASN A 43 0.80 1.49 -17.21
C ASN A 43 -0.08 0.65 -18.12
N SER A 44 -1.01 1.34 -18.78
CA SER A 44 -1.83 0.80 -19.87
C SER A 44 -1.16 1.27 -21.16
N SER A 45 -0.07 0.61 -21.55
CA SER A 45 0.56 0.76 -22.88
C SER A 45 0.51 -0.56 -23.62
#